data_AF-X1I5X0-F1
#
_entry.id   AF-X1I5X0-F1
#
_cell.length_a   1.000
_cell.length_b   1.000
_cell.length_c   1.000
_cell.angle_alpha   90.00
_cell.angle_beta   90.00
_cell.angle_gamma   90.00
#
_symmetry.space_group_name_H-M   'P 1'
#
loop_
_entity.id
_entity.type
_entity.pdbx_description
1 polymer ?
#
loop_
_entity_poly.entity_id
_entity_poly.type
_entity_poly.pdbx_seq_one_letter_code
_entity_poly.pdbx_strand_id
1 'polypeptide(L)'
;MINWVFSHTRRQGKTIEKYEKIGLTLFVAIPLPITGAWTGSIAAFLLGLRLRYAFLSIVIGVVIAGAIVTSLCLLGWLGAVIAGVGLGALAILGWRRT
;
A
#
# COMPACT_ATOMS: atom_id res chain seq x y z
N MET A 1 38.50 -1.64 5.58
CA MET A 1 38.08 -1.10 4.26
C MET A 1 36.58 -1.32 4.00
N ILE A 2 36.09 -2.57 4.05
CA ILE A 2 34.69 -2.92 3.76
C ILE A 2 33.67 -2.27 4.72
N ASN A 3 34.03 -2.09 6.00
CA ASN A 3 33.15 -1.49 7.02
C ASN A 3 32.81 0.01 6.78
N TRP A 4 33.63 0.73 6.02
CA TRP A 4 33.38 2.14 5.70
C TRP A 4 32.32 2.29 4.61
N VAL A 5 32.37 1.43 3.58
CA VAL A 5 31.33 1.36 2.53
C VAL A 5 30.00 0.91 3.13
N PHE A 6 29.99 -0.10 4.00
CA PHE A 6 28.78 -0.55 4.69
C PHE A 6 28.16 0.52 5.60
N SER A 7 28.95 1.36 6.26
CA SER A 7 28.42 2.43 7.13
C SER A 7 27.88 3.63 6.33
N HIS A 8 28.47 3.94 5.16
CA HIS A 8 27.96 4.96 4.25
C HIS A 8 26.66 4.55 3.55
N THR A 9 26.56 3.29 3.10
CA THR A 9 25.33 2.75 2.48
C THR A 9 24.18 2.67 3.47
N ARG A 10 24.46 2.44 4.76
CA ARG A 10 23.43 2.33 5.82
C ARG A 10 22.78 3.66 6.20
N ARG A 11 23.42 4.80 5.94
CA ARG A 11 22.83 6.14 6.15
C ARG A 11 21.86 6.52 5.02
N GLN A 12 22.22 6.24 3.77
CA GLN A 12 21.35 6.42 2.60
C GLN A 12 20.17 5.44 2.64
N GLY A 13 20.40 4.21 3.11
CA GLY A 13 19.36 3.20 3.27
C GLY A 13 18.20 3.65 4.18
N LYS A 14 18.44 4.40 5.26
CA LYS A 14 17.35 4.83 6.17
C LYS A 14 16.34 5.78 5.52
N THR A 15 16.80 6.67 4.64
CA THR A 15 15.92 7.58 3.91
C THR A 15 15.10 6.80 2.89
N ILE A 16 15.76 5.93 2.11
CA ILE A 16 15.11 5.05 1.12
C ILE A 16 14.07 4.16 1.79
N GLU A 17 14.44 3.52 2.91
CA GLU A 17 13.56 2.64 3.70
C GLU A 17 12.34 3.39 4.25
N LYS A 18 12.45 4.70 4.54
CA LYS A 18 11.32 5.52 4.99
C LYS A 18 10.34 5.80 3.84
N TYR A 19 10.84 6.13 2.65
CA TYR A 19 9.99 6.33 1.47
C TYR A 19 9.33 5.02 1.02
N GLU A 20 10.04 3.89 1.10
CA GLU A 20 9.49 2.57 0.81
C GLU A 20 8.36 2.19 1.77
N LYS A 21 8.53 2.44 3.09
CA LYS A 21 7.48 2.20 4.09
C LYS A 21 6.23 3.04 3.84
N ILE A 22 6.40 4.33 3.52
CA ILE A 22 5.28 5.24 3.26
C ILE A 22 4.56 4.84 1.96
N GLY A 23 5.30 4.56 0.90
CA GLY A 23 4.74 4.10 -0.37
C GLY A 23 3.98 2.79 -0.20
N LEU A 24 4.52 1.85 0.58
CA LEU A 24 3.87 0.59 0.88
C LEU A 24 2.58 0.77 1.68
N THR A 25 2.61 1.60 2.72
CA THR A 25 1.41 1.89 3.51
C THR A 25 0.33 2.58 2.68
N LEU A 26 0.69 3.55 1.83
CA LEU A 26 -0.25 4.22 0.93
C LEU A 26 -0.83 3.24 -0.10
N PHE A 27 0.00 2.37 -0.69
CA PHE A 27 -0.45 1.35 -1.62
C PHE A 27 -1.48 0.40 -1.00
N VAL A 28 -1.24 -0.03 0.24
CA VAL A 28 -2.16 -0.92 0.97
C VAL A 28 -3.40 -0.17 1.49
N ALA A 29 -3.28 1.13 1.80
CA ALA A 29 -4.37 1.95 2.33
C ALA A 29 -5.46 2.26 1.30
N ILE A 30 -5.14 2.25 0.00
CA ILE A 30 -6.16 2.41 -1.04
C ILE A 30 -6.95 1.09 -1.10
N PRO A 31 -8.27 1.10 -0.84
CA PRO A 31 -9.08 -0.10 -0.82
C PRO A 31 -9.50 -0.51 -2.24
N LEU A 32 -8.53 -0.85 -3.10
CA LEU A 32 -8.85 -1.50 -4.39
C LEU A 32 -8.89 -3.01 -4.18
N PRO A 33 -9.70 -3.76 -4.95
CA PRO A 33 -9.79 -5.22 -4.84
C PRO A 33 -8.44 -5.94 -5.05
N ILE A 34 -7.49 -5.30 -5.74
CA ILE A 34 -6.17 -5.84 -6.05
C ILE A 34 -5.09 -5.33 -5.07
N THR A 35 -5.29 -4.16 -4.44
CA THR A 35 -4.34 -3.57 -3.50
C THR A 35 -4.68 -4.00 -2.07
N GLY A 36 -3.72 -4.63 -1.38
CA GLY A 36 -3.97 -5.12 -0.02
C GLY A 36 -2.75 -5.77 0.60
N ALA A 37 -2.95 -6.50 1.70
CA ALA A 37 -1.84 -7.11 2.45
C ALA A 37 -1.04 -8.11 1.61
N TRP A 38 -1.68 -8.85 0.69
CA TRP A 38 -1.03 -9.85 -0.15
C TRP A 38 -0.11 -9.21 -1.22
N THR A 39 -0.61 -8.23 -1.97
CA THR A 39 0.20 -7.44 -2.93
C THR A 39 1.22 -6.56 -2.22
N GLY A 40 0.87 -6.02 -1.05
CA GLY A 40 1.80 -5.31 -0.18
C GLY A 40 2.94 -6.19 0.33
N SER A 41 2.68 -7.46 0.65
CA SER A 41 3.73 -8.40 1.06
C SER A 41 4.71 -8.70 -0.08
N ILE A 42 4.21 -8.83 -1.31
CA ILE A 42 5.04 -9.00 -2.51
C ILE A 42 5.86 -7.72 -2.77
N ALA A 43 5.23 -6.55 -2.70
CA ALA A 43 5.91 -5.27 -2.86
C ALA A 43 7.00 -5.07 -1.80
N ALA A 44 6.73 -5.43 -0.54
CA ALA A 44 7.72 -5.36 0.53
C ALA A 44 8.91 -6.30 0.31
N PHE A 45 8.65 -7.50 -0.23
CA PHE A 45 9.68 -8.45 -0.59
C PHE A 45 10.57 -7.93 -1.73
N LEU A 46 9.96 -7.36 -2.77
CA LEU A 46 10.68 -6.76 -3.91
C LEU A 46 11.51 -5.53 -3.50
N LEU A 47 11.03 -4.73 -2.55
CA LEU A 47 11.75 -3.58 -1.98
C LEU A 47 12.81 -3.99 -0.95
N GLY A 48 12.97 -5.27 -0.64
CA GLY A 48 13.97 -5.74 0.33
C GLY A 48 13.75 -5.20 1.75
N LEU A 49 12.52 -4.82 2.09
CA LEU A 49 12.19 -4.29 3.41
C LEU A 49 12.36 -5.39 4.47
N ARG A 50 12.88 -5.02 5.65
CA ARG A 50 12.92 -5.95 6.78
C ARG A 50 11.49 -6.32 7.17
N LEU A 51 11.22 -7.61 7.31
CA LEU A 51 9.91 -8.19 7.67
C LEU A 51 9.20 -7.42 8.79
N ARG A 52 9.91 -7.03 9.85
CA ARG A 52 9.32 -6.29 10.99
C ARG A 52 8.76 -4.91 10.59
N TYR A 53 9.46 -4.18 9.72
CA TYR A 53 9.00 -2.86 9.27
C TYR A 53 7.94 -2.98 8.18
N ALA A 54 8.12 -3.93 7.25
CA ALA A 54 7.12 -4.24 6.23
C ALA A 54 5.77 -4.62 6.86
N PHE A 55 5.79 -5.52 7.85
CA PHE A 55 4.62 -5.96 8.57
C PHE A 55 3.89 -4.78 9.23
N LEU A 56 4.63 -3.90 9.93
CA LEU A 56 4.03 -2.75 10.60
C LEU A 56 3.40 -1.77 9.59
N SER A 57 4.08 -1.51 8.47
CA SER A 57 3.55 -0.67 7.38
C SER A 57 2.28 -1.24 6.74
N ILE A 58 2.24 -2.56 6.51
CA ILE A 58 1.08 -3.25 5.93
C ILE A 58 -0.09 -3.21 6.92
N VAL A 59 0.13 -3.53 8.20
CA VAL A 59 -0.91 -3.50 9.23
C VAL A 59 -1.53 -2.11 9.34
N ILE A 60 -0.72 -1.06 9.38
CA ILE A 60 -1.21 0.33 9.42
C ILE A 60 -2.04 0.63 8.17
N GLY A 61 -1.57 0.23 6.99
CA GLY A 61 -2.31 0.42 5.73
C GLY A 61 -3.66 -0.30 5.74
N VAL A 62 -3.71 -1.54 6.21
CA VAL A 62 -4.95 -2.34 6.30
C VAL A 62 -5.94 -1.73 7.28
N VAL A 63 -5.48 -1.22 8.43
CA VAL A 63 -6.36 -0.54 9.40
C VAL A 63 -6.97 0.72 8.78
N ILE A 64 -6.18 1.51 8.03
CA ILE A 64 -6.68 2.70 7.32
C ILE A 64 -7.68 2.29 6.23
N ALA A 65 -7.35 1.30 5.41
CA ALA A 65 -8.24 0.78 4.37
C ALA A 65 -9.56 0.28 4.99
N GLY A 66 -9.49 -0.45 6.10
CA GLY A 66 -10.64 -0.93 6.84
C GLY A 66 -11.50 0.20 7.40
N ALA A 67 -10.89 1.25 7.96
CA ALA A 67 -11.62 2.42 8.44
C ALA A 67 -12.36 3.17 7.30
N ILE A 68 -11.70 3.32 6.14
CA ILE A 68 -12.30 3.91 4.94
C ILE A 68 -13.49 3.06 4.47
N VAL A 69 -13.28 1.75 4.28
CA VAL A 69 -14.33 0.83 3.81
C VAL A 69 -15.50 0.77 4.80
N THR A 70 -15.22 0.73 6.10
CA THR A 70 -16.27 0.73 7.15
C THR A 70 -17.07 2.03 7.10
N SER A 71 -16.40 3.18 6.93
CA SER A 71 -17.08 4.47 6.79
C SER A 71 -17.95 4.51 5.54
N LEU A 72 -17.47 4.00 4.40
CA LEU A 72 -18.27 3.87 3.17
C LEU A 72 -19.48 2.96 3.38
N CYS A 73 -19.31 1.81 4.06
CA CYS A 73 -20.42 0.91 4.35
C CYS A 73 -21.47 1.56 5.26
N LEU A 74 -21.06 2.34 6.25
CA LEU A 74 -21.98 3.07 7.15
C LEU A 74 -22.79 4.15 6.42
N LEU A 75 -22.28 4.70 5.31
CA LEU A 75 -23.05 5.61 4.44
C LEU A 75 -24.16 4.90 3.64
N GLY A 76 -24.24 3.56 3.70
CA GLY A 76 -25.28 2.77 3.06
C GLY A 76 -25.27 2.90 1.53
N TRP A 77 -26.39 3.31 0.95
CA TRP A 77 -26.57 3.37 -0.51
C TRP A 77 -25.63 4.37 -1.20
N LEU A 78 -25.31 5.49 -0.55
CA LEU A 78 -24.37 6.46 -1.09
C LEU A 78 -22.96 5.86 -1.19
N GLY A 79 -22.52 5.12 -0.17
CA GLY A 79 -21.25 4.42 -0.19
C GLY A 79 -21.18 3.34 -1.28
N ALA A 80 -22.27 2.59 -1.45
CA ALA A 80 -22.38 1.58 -2.51
C ALA A 80 -22.31 2.21 -3.91
N VAL A 81 -22.95 3.36 -4.13
CA VAL A 81 -22.88 4.07 -5.42
C VAL A 81 -21.48 4.61 -5.67
N ILE A 82 -20.82 5.23 -4.67
CA ILE A 82 -19.46 5.76 -4.81
C ILE A 82 -18.46 4.64 -5.12
N ALA A 83 -18.51 3.54 -4.37
CA ALA A 83 -17.65 2.38 -4.60
C ALA A 83 -17.93 1.73 -5.96
N GLY A 84 -19.21 1.56 -6.32
CA GLY A 84 -19.63 0.97 -7.59
C GLY A 84 -19.22 1.81 -8.79
N VAL A 85 -19.41 3.13 -8.73
CA VAL A 85 -18.96 4.06 -9.78
C VAL A 85 -17.44 4.09 -9.87
N GLY A 86 -16.73 4.14 -8.74
CA GLY A 86 -15.27 4.14 -8.71
C GLY A 86 -14.67 2.86 -9.31
N LEU A 87 -15.14 1.69 -8.87
CA LEU A 87 -14.70 0.39 -9.41
C LEU A 87 -15.14 0.20 -10.87
N GLY A 88 -16.36 0.61 -11.22
CA GLY A 88 -16.87 0.55 -12.59
C GLY A 88 -16.07 1.43 -13.54
N ALA A 89 -15.75 2.67 -13.16
CA ALA A 89 -14.90 3.56 -13.95
C ALA A 89 -13.50 2.98 -14.14
N LEU A 90 -12.88 2.43 -13.09
CA LEU A 90 -11.58 1.75 -13.18
C LEU A 90 -11.64 0.54 -14.11
N ALA A 91 -12.70 -0.27 -14.05
CA ALA A 91 -12.88 -1.42 -14.93
C ALA A 91 -13.08 -1.00 -16.39
N ILE A 92 -13.89 0.03 -16.66
CA ILE A 92 -14.14 0.54 -18.02
C ILE A 92 -12.89 1.18 -18.62
N LEU A 93 -12.17 2.00 -17.84
CA LEU A 93 -10.92 2.61 -18.27
C LEU A 93 -9.80 1.58 -18.48
N GLY A 94 -9.77 0.53 -17.66
CA GLY A 94 -8.88 -0.62 -17.83
C GLY A 94 -9.19 -1.40 -19.10
N TRP A 95 -10.46 -1.73 -19.34
CA TRP A 95 -10.92 -2.46 -20.53
C TRP A 95 -10.65 -1.70 -21.84
N ARG A 96 -10.75 -0.36 -21.83
CA ARG A 96 -10.45 0.48 -23.00
C ARG A 96 -8.96 0.58 -23.34
N ARG A 97 -8.04 0.15 -22.46
CA ARG A 97 -6.60 0.24 -22.66
C ARG A 97 -5.94 -1.08 -23.11
N THR A 98 -6.64 -2.20 -23.04
CA THR A 98 -6.24 -3.52 -23.57
C THR A 98 -6.87 -3.77 -24.93
#